data_AF-A0A7K2ZJF7-F1
#
_entry.id   AF-A0A7K2ZJF7-F1
#
_cell.length_a   1.000
_cell.length_b   1.000
_cell.length_c   1.000
_cell.angle_alpha   90.00
_cell.angle_beta   90.00
_cell.angle_gamma   90.00
#
_symmetry.space_group_name_H-M   'P 1'
#
loop_
_entity.id
_entity.type
_entity.pdbx_description
1 polymer ?
#
loop_
_entity_poly.entity_id
_entity_poly.type
_entity_poly.pdbx_seq_one_letter_code
_entity_poly.pdbx_strand_id
1 'polypeptide(L)'
;LDRMLDATAARALDAVTFTSAPAAASFLGRAEARGLLPEILGALRDDVLAACVGPVTALPLQARGIPTVQPERFRLGPLVQLVCAQLPTTARVLPIAGHRVEIRGHAVLVDDGLRAVPPAGMALLHTLARRPGWVVA
;
A
#
# COMPACT_ATOMS: atom_id res chain seq x y z
N LEU A 1 -1.24 12.04 -10.84
CA LEU A 1 -2.31 11.13 -10.37
C LEU A 1 -2.17 9.74 -10.99
N ASP A 2 -2.11 9.62 -12.31
CA ASP A 2 -2.03 8.31 -12.98
C ASP A 2 -0.87 7.43 -12.54
N ARG A 3 0.34 7.98 -12.44
CA ARG A 3 1.49 7.24 -11.89
C ARG A 3 1.25 6.69 -10.47
N MET A 4 0.51 7.42 -9.64
CA MET A 4 0.16 6.95 -8.29
C MET A 4 -0.88 5.83 -8.35
N LEU A 5 -1.86 5.93 -9.27
CA LEU A 5 -2.81 4.85 -9.52
C LEU A 5 -2.11 3.59 -10.02
N ASP A 6 -1.20 3.72 -10.99
CA ASP A 6 -0.44 2.60 -11.53
C ASP A 6 0.41 1.93 -10.43
N ALA A 7 1.08 2.75 -9.60
CA ALA A 7 1.86 2.26 -8.47
C ALA A 7 0.99 1.58 -7.41
N THR A 8 -0.17 2.14 -7.05
CA THR A 8 -1.11 1.50 -6.11
C THR A 8 -1.66 0.19 -6.67
N ALA A 9 -2.12 0.16 -7.92
CA ALA A 9 -2.66 -1.04 -8.56
C ALA A 9 -1.60 -2.17 -8.63
N ALA A 10 -0.35 -1.79 -8.92
CA ALA A 10 0.79 -2.70 -8.92
C ALA A 10 1.30 -3.09 -7.52
N ARG A 11 0.71 -2.54 -6.44
CA ARG A 11 1.18 -2.70 -5.05
C ARG A 11 2.62 -2.23 -4.84
N ALA A 12 3.05 -1.28 -5.66
CA ALA A 12 4.39 -0.71 -5.65
C ALA A 12 4.62 0.29 -4.49
N LEU A 13 3.63 0.50 -3.64
CA LEU A 13 3.62 1.43 -2.51
C LEU A 13 3.20 0.68 -1.25
N ASP A 14 3.82 0.97 -0.12
CA ASP A 14 3.35 0.46 1.17
C ASP A 14 2.16 1.28 1.72
N ALA A 15 2.03 2.54 1.30
CA ALA A 15 0.95 3.42 1.71
C ALA A 15 0.59 4.49 0.67
N VAL A 16 -0.64 4.98 0.76
CA VAL A 16 -1.10 6.24 0.13
C VAL A 16 -1.69 7.13 1.21
N THR A 17 -1.24 8.38 1.25
CA THR A 17 -1.74 9.37 2.22
C THR A 17 -2.72 10.33 1.57
N PHE A 18 -3.79 10.66 2.29
CA PHE A 18 -4.80 11.61 1.87
C PHE A 18 -4.94 12.73 2.91
N THR A 19 -4.85 13.96 2.45
CA THR A 19 -4.91 15.17 3.30
C THR A 19 -6.22 15.95 3.13
N SER A 20 -7.09 15.53 2.21
CA SER A 20 -8.42 16.11 2.03
C SER A 20 -9.40 15.12 1.39
N ALA A 21 -10.69 15.24 1.72
CA ALA A 21 -11.74 14.41 1.13
C ALA A 21 -11.84 14.55 -0.41
N PRO A 22 -11.72 15.75 -1.00
CA PRO A 22 -11.70 15.90 -2.46
C PRO A 22 -10.53 15.16 -3.13
N ALA A 23 -9.35 15.11 -2.49
CA ALA A 23 -8.23 14.36 -3.03
C ALA A 23 -8.49 12.84 -3.05
N ALA A 24 -9.07 12.30 -1.97
CA ALA A 24 -9.47 10.90 -1.90
C ALA A 24 -10.56 10.55 -2.93
N ALA A 25 -11.59 11.39 -3.05
CA ALA A 25 -12.65 11.23 -4.03
C ALA A 25 -12.11 11.32 -5.47
N SER A 26 -11.23 12.28 -5.76
CA SER A 26 -10.60 12.46 -7.08
C SER A 26 -9.72 11.26 -7.46
N PHE A 27 -8.99 10.70 -6.50
CA PHE A 27 -8.21 9.48 -6.72
C PHE A 27 -9.10 8.29 -7.13
N LEU A 28 -10.17 8.03 -6.39
CA LEU A 28 -11.12 6.96 -6.71
C LEU A 28 -11.87 7.22 -8.02
N GLY A 29 -12.33 8.45 -8.26
CA GLY A 29 -13.00 8.82 -9.50
C GLY A 29 -12.09 8.70 -10.72
N ARG A 30 -10.80 9.02 -10.59
CA ARG A 30 -9.83 8.81 -11.66
C ARG A 30 -9.52 7.33 -11.89
N ALA A 31 -9.47 6.52 -10.84
CA ALA A 31 -9.35 5.06 -10.97
C ALA A 31 -10.51 4.47 -11.78
N GLU A 32 -11.73 4.90 -11.46
CA GLU A 32 -12.97 4.50 -12.16
C GLU A 32 -12.95 4.93 -13.63
N ALA A 33 -12.60 6.18 -13.92
CA ALA A 33 -12.48 6.67 -15.30
C ALA A 33 -11.42 5.92 -16.13
N ARG A 34 -10.41 5.31 -15.48
CA ARG A 34 -9.38 4.48 -16.14
C ARG A 34 -9.72 3.00 -16.18
N GLY A 35 -10.85 2.57 -15.62
CA GLY A 35 -11.21 1.16 -15.49
C GLY A 35 -10.33 0.38 -14.50
N LEU A 36 -9.62 1.05 -13.60
CA LEU A 36 -8.71 0.46 -12.60
C LEU A 36 -9.33 0.37 -11.20
N LEU A 37 -10.62 0.69 -11.06
CA LEU A 37 -11.26 0.77 -9.75
C LEU A 37 -11.18 -0.58 -8.99
N PRO A 38 -11.49 -1.75 -9.57
CA PRO A 38 -11.37 -3.03 -8.87
C PRO A 38 -9.97 -3.30 -8.32
N GLU A 39 -8.93 -3.02 -9.11
CA GLU A 39 -7.52 -3.22 -8.74
C GLU A 39 -7.11 -2.29 -7.60
N ILE A 40 -7.54 -1.02 -7.66
CA ILE A 40 -7.30 -0.03 -6.62
C ILE A 40 -8.01 -0.42 -5.31
N LEU A 41 -9.27 -0.86 -5.38
CA LEU A 41 -10.00 -1.30 -4.19
C LEU A 41 -9.35 -2.54 -3.57
N GLY A 42 -8.90 -3.50 -4.36
CA GLY A 42 -8.18 -4.67 -3.87
C GLY A 42 -6.85 -4.29 -3.19
N ALA A 43 -6.05 -3.44 -3.84
CA ALA A 43 -4.78 -2.99 -3.28
C ALA A 43 -4.95 -2.23 -1.95
N LEU A 44 -5.91 -1.29 -1.86
CA LEU A 44 -6.12 -0.47 -0.67
C LEU A 44 -6.81 -1.22 0.49
N ARG A 45 -7.38 -2.40 0.25
CA ARG A 45 -7.97 -3.23 1.32
C ARG A 45 -6.93 -4.08 2.04
N ASP A 46 -6.00 -4.65 1.30
CA ASP A 46 -5.17 -5.75 1.81
C ASP A 46 -3.66 -5.46 1.81
N ASP A 47 -3.18 -4.63 0.88
CA ASP A 47 -1.74 -4.55 0.56
C ASP A 47 -1.14 -3.15 0.76
N VAL A 48 -1.94 -2.09 0.56
CA VAL A 48 -1.49 -0.70 0.56
C VAL A 48 -2.26 0.09 1.60
N LEU A 49 -1.57 0.61 2.61
CA LEU A 49 -2.18 1.35 3.71
C LEU A 49 -2.79 2.67 3.22
N ALA A 50 -4.09 2.86 3.40
CA ALA A 50 -4.73 4.17 3.22
C ALA A 50 -4.67 4.97 4.53
N ALA A 51 -3.83 6.01 4.57
CA ALA A 51 -3.71 6.87 5.75
C ALA A 51 -4.32 8.25 5.48
N CYS A 52 -5.22 8.69 6.35
CA CYS A 52 -5.95 9.95 6.21
C CYS A 52 -5.57 10.91 7.32
N VAL A 53 -5.44 12.20 7.00
CA VAL A 53 -5.12 13.22 8.02
C VAL A 53 -6.21 13.33 9.10
N GLY A 54 -7.45 12.95 8.79
CA GLY A 54 -8.56 12.94 9.75
C GLY A 54 -9.84 12.34 9.17
N PRO A 55 -10.92 12.27 9.97
CA PRO A 55 -12.11 11.46 9.67
C PRO A 55 -12.86 11.92 8.43
N VAL A 56 -13.01 13.22 8.22
CA VAL A 56 -13.67 13.77 7.02
C VAL A 56 -12.94 13.35 5.74
N THR A 57 -11.61 13.30 5.78
CA THR A 57 -10.79 12.86 4.64
C THR A 57 -10.96 11.37 4.33
N ALA A 58 -11.25 10.56 5.34
CA ALA A 58 -11.43 9.11 5.19
C ALA A 58 -12.79 8.72 4.59
N LEU A 59 -13.82 9.56 4.71
CA LEU A 59 -15.19 9.23 4.30
C LEU A 59 -15.30 8.67 2.87
N PRO A 60 -14.66 9.26 1.83
CA PRO A 60 -14.78 8.72 0.47
C PRO A 60 -14.20 7.32 0.31
N LEU A 61 -13.15 6.98 1.08
CA LEU A 61 -12.50 5.67 1.06
C LEU A 61 -13.34 4.64 1.83
N GLN A 62 -13.81 5.02 3.02
CA GLN A 62 -14.64 4.17 3.87
C GLN A 62 -15.98 3.83 3.21
N ALA A 63 -16.57 4.78 2.45
CA ALA A 63 -17.77 4.53 1.65
C ALA A 63 -17.57 3.45 0.57
N ARG A 64 -16.33 3.13 0.19
CA ARG A 64 -15.98 2.04 -0.72
C ARG A 64 -15.45 0.79 0.02
N GLY A 65 -15.57 0.75 1.34
CA GLY A 65 -15.10 -0.34 2.20
C GLY A 65 -13.58 -0.43 2.30
N ILE A 66 -12.87 0.70 2.12
CA ILE A 66 -11.41 0.75 2.32
C ILE A 66 -11.14 1.06 3.80
N PRO A 67 -10.38 0.20 4.52
CA PRO A 67 -9.94 0.52 5.87
C PRO A 67 -8.95 1.69 5.84
N THR A 68 -9.07 2.60 6.80
CA THR A 68 -8.19 3.77 6.89
C THR A 68 -7.62 3.92 8.29
N VAL A 69 -6.36 4.37 8.39
CA VAL A 69 -5.77 4.81 9.66
C VAL A 69 -5.70 6.34 9.71
N GLN A 70 -5.80 6.91 10.91
CA GLN A 70 -5.80 8.35 11.14
C GLN A 70 -5.05 8.67 12.43
N PRO A 71 -4.29 9.78 12.50
CA PRO A 71 -3.64 10.19 13.73
C PRO A 71 -4.67 10.76 14.72
N GLU A 72 -4.37 10.73 16.02
CA GLU A 72 -5.20 11.37 17.04
C GLU A 72 -5.33 12.89 16.84
N ARG A 73 -4.25 13.52 16.37
CA ARG A 73 -4.22 14.94 16.00
C ARG A 73 -4.26 15.08 14.50
N PHE A 74 -5.32 15.71 13.97
CA PHE A 74 -5.56 15.81 12.53
C PHE A 74 -4.66 16.85 11.83
N ARG A 75 -3.36 16.56 11.78
CA ARG A 75 -2.29 17.39 11.23
C ARG A 75 -1.30 16.52 10.46
N LEU A 76 -0.54 17.14 9.56
CA LEU A 76 0.41 16.42 8.71
C LEU A 76 1.53 15.74 9.52
N GLY A 77 2.11 16.42 10.51
CA GLY A 77 3.18 15.84 11.35
C GLY A 77 2.76 14.53 12.05
N PRO A 78 1.66 14.51 12.81
CA PRO A 78 1.09 13.30 13.40
C PRO A 78 0.74 12.21 12.37
N LEU A 79 0.25 12.58 11.17
CA LEU A 79 0.01 11.61 10.10
C LEU A 79 1.30 10.91 9.67
N VAL A 80 2.39 11.66 9.50
CA VAL A 80 3.71 11.09 9.18
C VAL A 80 4.17 10.14 10.29
N GLN A 81 4.08 10.57 11.55
CA GLN A 81 4.44 9.73 12.70
C GLN A 81 3.65 8.41 12.73
N LEU A 82 2.33 8.48 12.48
CA LEU A 82 1.49 7.30 12.39
C LEU A 82 1.96 6.35 11.29
N VAL A 83 2.21 6.85 10.08
CA VAL A 83 2.67 6.03 8.97
C VAL A 83 4.01 5.36 9.29
N CYS A 84 4.97 6.11 9.85
CA CYS A 84 6.26 5.56 10.28
C CYS A 84 6.12 4.46 11.34
N ALA A 85 5.13 4.55 12.23
CA ALA A 85 4.87 3.53 13.23
C ALA A 85 4.14 2.29 12.67
N GLN A 86 3.27 2.47 11.67
CA GLN A 86 2.44 1.40 11.10
C GLN A 86 3.18 0.53 10.07
N LEU A 87 3.91 1.12 9.13
CA LEU A 87 4.50 0.36 8.02
C LEU A 87 5.52 -0.72 8.42
N PRO A 88 6.31 -0.56 9.50
CA PRO A 88 7.15 -1.64 9.98
C PRO A 88 6.35 -2.85 10.49
N THR A 89 5.17 -2.64 11.08
CA THR A 89 4.39 -3.73 11.70
C THR A 89 3.56 -4.52 10.67
N THR A 90 3.24 -3.91 9.54
CA THR A 90 2.53 -4.55 8.42
C THR A 90 3.47 -5.21 7.40
N ALA A 91 4.78 -5.14 7.63
CA ALA A 91 5.79 -5.74 6.77
C ALA A 91 5.58 -7.25 6.64
N ARG A 92 5.51 -7.76 5.41
CA ARG A 92 5.51 -9.20 5.20
C ARG A 92 6.94 -9.73 5.27
N VAL A 93 7.25 -10.40 6.38
CA VAL A 93 8.54 -11.03 6.64
C VAL A 93 8.46 -12.53 6.33
N LEU A 94 9.36 -13.01 5.47
CA LEU A 94 9.45 -14.41 5.04
C LEU A 94 10.85 -14.96 5.33
N PRO A 95 10.98 -16.09 6.06
CA PRO A 95 12.24 -16.81 6.14
C PRO A 95 12.47 -17.59 4.84
N ILE A 96 13.51 -17.23 4.07
CA ILE A 96 13.84 -17.85 2.78
C ILE A 96 15.31 -18.27 2.79
N ALA A 97 15.58 -19.58 2.69
CA ALA A 97 16.94 -20.13 2.63
C ALA A 97 17.89 -19.62 3.75
N GLY A 98 17.37 -19.43 4.96
CA GLY A 98 18.13 -18.91 6.11
C GLY A 98 18.21 -17.38 6.21
N HIS A 99 17.66 -16.65 5.23
CA HIS A 99 17.62 -15.19 5.21
C HIS A 99 16.26 -14.67 5.66
N ARG A 100 16.27 -13.49 6.29
CA ARG A 100 15.06 -12.74 6.63
C ARG A 100 14.72 -11.80 5.47
N VAL A 101 13.64 -12.10 4.76
CA VAL A 101 13.23 -11.36 3.55
C VAL A 101 11.97 -10.56 3.83
N GLU A 102 12.03 -9.24 3.71
CA GLU A 102 10.86 -8.37 3.81
C GLU A 102 10.47 -7.82 2.45
N ILE A 103 9.23 -8.06 2.05
CA ILE A 103 8.69 -7.50 0.80
C ILE A 103 8.11 -6.12 1.13
N ARG A 104 8.67 -5.09 0.51
CA ARG A 104 8.18 -3.70 0.54
C ARG A 104 7.50 -3.38 -0.77
N GLY A 105 6.86 -2.21 -0.88
CA GLY A 105 6.14 -1.83 -2.10
C GLY A 105 7.01 -1.93 -3.36
N HIS A 106 8.21 -1.36 -3.36
CA HIS A 106 9.04 -1.25 -4.58
C HIS A 106 10.39 -1.97 -4.50
N ALA A 107 10.67 -2.66 -3.39
CA ALA A 107 11.96 -3.29 -3.14
C ALA A 107 11.83 -4.39 -2.10
N VAL A 108 12.93 -5.09 -1.85
CA VAL A 108 13.01 -6.15 -0.84
C VAL A 108 14.12 -5.82 0.13
N LEU A 109 13.90 -6.04 1.42
CA LEU A 109 14.98 -6.08 2.41
C LEU A 109 15.41 -7.53 2.59
N VAL A 110 16.72 -7.81 2.46
CA VAL A 110 17.32 -9.12 2.74
C VAL A 110 18.33 -8.91 3.85
N ASP A 111 18.06 -9.48 5.02
CA ASP A 111 18.84 -9.25 6.25
C ASP A 111 19.08 -7.75 6.48
N ASP A 112 17.99 -6.97 6.42
CA ASP A 112 17.93 -5.50 6.55
C ASP A 112 18.65 -4.70 5.44
N GLY A 113 19.29 -5.37 4.49
CA GLY A 113 19.89 -4.76 3.30
C GLY A 113 18.88 -4.53 2.18
N LEU A 114 18.75 -3.29 1.71
CA LEU A 114 17.87 -2.94 0.58
C LEU A 114 18.37 -3.54 -0.73
N ARG A 115 17.51 -4.31 -1.39
CA ARG A 115 17.73 -4.89 -2.72
C ARG A 115 16.67 -4.35 -3.67
N ALA A 116 17.13 -3.65 -4.71
CA ALA A 116 16.27 -3.23 -5.80
C ALA A 116 15.81 -4.46 -6.59
N VAL A 117 14.52 -4.51 -6.91
CA VAL A 117 13.92 -5.59 -7.70
C VAL A 117 13.11 -4.95 -8.82
N PRO A 118 13.26 -5.40 -10.07
CA PRO A 118 12.46 -4.87 -11.18
C PRO A 118 10.96 -5.08 -10.95
N PRO A 119 10.08 -4.27 -11.56
CA PRO A 119 8.61 -4.35 -11.35
C PRO A 119 8.02 -5.76 -11.55
N ALA A 120 8.46 -6.49 -12.59
CA ALA A 120 8.02 -7.86 -12.83
C ALA A 120 8.43 -8.82 -11.68
N GLY A 121 9.64 -8.65 -11.15
CA GLY A 121 10.12 -9.41 -9.99
C GLY A 121 9.31 -9.09 -8.73
N MET A 122 8.97 -7.81 -8.49
CA MET A 122 8.10 -7.42 -7.39
C MET A 122 6.70 -8.05 -7.50
N ALA A 123 6.09 -8.03 -8.69
CA ALA A 123 4.79 -8.65 -8.93
C ALA A 123 4.79 -10.16 -8.63
N LEU A 124 5.86 -10.86 -9.04
CA LEU A 124 6.05 -12.29 -8.72
C LEU A 124 6.23 -12.51 -7.22
N LEU A 125 7.05 -11.70 -6.54
CA LEU A 125 7.26 -11.81 -5.10
C LEU A 125 5.97 -11.56 -4.31
N HIS A 126 5.20 -10.52 -4.64
CA HIS A 126 3.89 -10.29 -4.03
C HIS A 126 2.94 -11.47 -4.24
N THR A 127 3.00 -12.11 -5.41
CA THR A 127 2.16 -13.28 -5.72
C THR A 127 2.57 -14.52 -4.93
N LEU A 128 3.85 -14.86 -4.90
CA LEU A 128 4.40 -15.95 -4.10
C LEU A 128 4.13 -15.76 -2.61
N ALA A 129 4.25 -14.53 -2.12
CA ALA A 129 4.13 -14.21 -0.71
C ALA A 129 2.70 -14.33 -0.17
N ARG A 130 1.67 -14.35 -1.03
CA ARG A 130 0.29 -14.67 -0.64
C ARG A 130 0.15 -16.14 -0.21
N ARG A 131 0.93 -17.06 -0.80
CA ARG A 131 0.93 -18.49 -0.48
C ARG A 131 2.37 -19.04 -0.44
N PRO A 132 3.10 -18.84 0.67
CA PRO A 132 4.48 -19.32 0.79
C PRO A 132 4.59 -20.83 0.52
N GLY A 133 5.63 -21.24 -0.20
CA GLY A 133 5.89 -22.65 -0.56
C GLY A 133 5.20 -23.13 -1.83
N TRP A 134 4.45 -22.26 -2.53
CA TRP A 134 3.80 -22.59 -3.80
C TRP A 134 4.63 -22.11 -5.01
N VAL A 135 4.47 -22.79 -6.14
CA VAL A 135 4.99 -22.35 -7.44
C VAL A 135 3.89 -21.57 -8.17
N VAL A 136 4.24 -20.44 -8.77
CA VAL A 136 3.34 -19.66 -9.64
C VAL A 136 3.56 -20.14 -11.07
N ALA A 137 2.48 -20.53 -11.76
CA ALA A 137 2.48 -20.94 -13.16
C ALA A 137 2.23 -19.76 -14.10
#